data_AF-A0A4Q4XWH3-F1
#
_entry.id   AF-A0A4Q4XWH3-F1
#
_cell.length_a   1.000
_cell.length_b   1.000
_cell.length_c   1.000
_cell.angle_alpha   90.00
_cell.angle_beta   90.00
_cell.angle_gamma   90.00
#
_symmetry.space_group_name_H-M   'P 1'
#
loop_
_entity.id
_entity.type
_entity.pdbx_description
1 polymer ?
#
loop_
_entity_poly.entity_id
_entity_poly.type
_entity_poly.pdbx_seq_one_letter_code
_entity_poly.pdbx_strand_id
1 'polypeptide(L)'
;MPKVKGTWNLHDATVSAGADLDFMVLFSSLSGIIGQPGQANYASGNTFLDAFAQYRNGLGLEASVIDIGAVEGVGFISEHQGLMGKMKTSGFKSVTEQELLDAMAVAMFVHSRPFKQLPTSVGFASRIVANTFVLGLGSSVPLSSSSNRAIWRKDRRMAAYHNATAGGADVAVSNETLKPYLASARADPSILRSAEAPKLFAGEIGKKLFDLLLKPQEELNTSLPLVDLGLDSLVALELRAWWKQVFSFDITVLEMLGMGSLETLGQHAADELLKAATEPEVHGS
;
A
#
# COMPACT_ATOMS: atom_id res chain seq x y z
N MET A 1 5.18 29.78 13.93
CA MET A 1 4.47 28.66 13.29
C MET A 1 3.10 28.49 13.92
N PRO A 2 1.99 28.56 13.15
CA PRO A 2 0.62 28.49 13.68
C PRO A 2 0.31 27.22 14.47
N LYS A 3 0.72 26.03 13.97
CA LYS A 3 0.55 24.75 14.68
C LYS A 3 1.15 24.78 16.09
N VAL A 4 2.40 25.23 16.20
CA VAL A 4 3.11 25.33 17.48
C VAL A 4 2.37 26.22 18.47
N LYS A 5 2.04 27.46 18.05
CA LYS A 5 1.36 28.43 18.93
C LYS A 5 -0.05 27.98 19.30
N GLY A 6 -0.82 27.44 18.35
CA GLY A 6 -2.18 26.96 18.60
C GLY A 6 -2.22 25.79 19.58
N THR A 7 -1.35 24.80 19.39
CA THR A 7 -1.24 23.65 20.29
C THR A 7 -0.84 24.06 21.70
N TRP A 8 0.14 24.97 21.82
CA TRP A 8 0.58 25.45 23.13
C TRP A 8 -0.51 26.26 23.85
N ASN A 9 -1.21 27.13 23.13
CA ASN A 9 -2.32 27.90 23.71
C ASN A 9 -3.46 26.99 24.19
N LEU A 10 -3.79 25.92 23.44
CA LEU A 10 -4.81 24.96 23.85
C LEU A 10 -4.36 24.15 25.08
N HIS A 11 -3.08 23.77 25.14
CA HIS A 11 -2.48 23.16 26.32
C HIS A 11 -2.64 24.04 27.55
N ASP A 12 -2.16 25.28 27.48
CA ASP A 12 -2.19 26.21 28.60
C ASP A 12 -3.62 26.50 29.07
N ALA A 13 -4.56 26.65 28.13
CA ALA A 13 -5.97 26.87 28.44
C ALA A 13 -6.58 25.68 29.20
N THR A 14 -6.31 24.44 28.74
CA THR A 14 -6.87 23.22 29.35
C THR A 14 -6.27 22.96 30.73
N VAL A 15 -4.96 23.16 30.88
CA VAL A 15 -4.26 23.05 32.18
C VAL A 15 -4.74 24.11 33.15
N SER A 16 -4.83 25.38 32.72
CA SER A 16 -5.27 26.49 33.57
C SER A 16 -6.72 26.34 34.03
N ALA A 17 -7.57 25.74 33.18
CA ALA A 17 -8.96 25.44 33.53
C ALA A 17 -9.12 24.19 34.42
N GLY A 18 -8.04 23.42 34.65
CA GLY A 18 -8.13 22.12 35.32
C GLY A 18 -9.01 21.12 34.57
N ALA A 19 -9.06 21.21 33.24
CA ALA A 19 -9.91 20.37 32.42
C ALA A 19 -9.32 18.95 32.31
N ASP A 20 -10.09 17.96 32.75
CA ASP A 20 -9.81 16.54 32.56
C ASP A 20 -10.33 16.10 31.20
N LEU A 21 -9.48 16.17 30.18
CA LEU A 21 -9.87 15.85 28.80
C LEU A 21 -9.86 14.35 28.59
N ASP A 22 -10.95 13.80 28.03
CA ASP A 22 -11.00 12.41 27.57
C ASP A 22 -9.95 12.13 26.48
N PHE A 23 -9.63 13.12 25.64
CA PHE A 23 -8.62 13.02 24.60
C PHE A 23 -8.15 14.41 24.12
N MET A 24 -6.95 14.45 23.52
CA MET A 24 -6.48 15.57 22.70
C MET A 24 -5.84 15.02 21.43
N VAL A 25 -6.54 15.09 20.30
CA VAL A 25 -6.05 14.55 19.02
C VAL A 25 -5.46 15.69 18.18
N LEU A 26 -4.20 15.53 17.78
CA LEU A 26 -3.45 16.47 16.97
C LEU A 26 -3.27 15.92 15.56
N PHE A 27 -3.71 16.68 14.57
CA PHE A 27 -3.52 16.33 13.17
C PHE A 27 -2.15 16.80 12.66
N SER A 28 -1.30 15.84 12.34
CA SER A 28 0.04 16.00 11.78
C SER A 28 0.07 15.50 10.33
N SER A 29 1.25 15.31 9.77
CA SER A 29 1.45 14.86 8.39
C SER A 29 2.71 14.01 8.28
N LEU A 30 2.67 13.02 7.39
CA LEU A 30 3.85 12.22 7.02
C LEU A 30 5.10 13.05 6.75
N SER A 31 4.95 14.27 6.23
CA SER A 31 6.07 15.19 6.00
C SER A 31 6.92 15.45 7.25
N GLY A 32 6.37 15.36 8.47
CA GLY A 32 7.14 15.46 9.73
C GLY A 32 8.07 14.25 9.96
N ILE A 33 7.66 13.07 9.49
CA ILE A 33 8.41 11.82 9.67
C ILE A 33 9.48 11.65 8.58
N ILE A 34 9.05 11.74 7.32
CA ILE A 34 9.89 11.42 6.15
C ILE A 34 10.47 12.65 5.45
N GLY A 35 10.04 13.85 5.84
CA GLY A 35 10.37 15.07 5.11
C GLY A 35 9.58 15.20 3.81
N GLN A 36 9.64 16.37 3.19
CA GLN A 36 9.21 16.59 1.81
C GLN A 36 9.99 17.80 1.27
N PRO A 37 10.68 17.69 0.11
CA PRO A 37 11.41 18.82 -0.46
C PRO A 37 10.51 20.06 -0.60
N GLY A 38 11.03 21.22 -0.18
CA GLY A 38 10.29 22.49 -0.20
C GLY A 38 9.29 22.70 0.95
N GLN A 39 9.12 21.74 1.88
CA GLN A 39 8.14 21.83 2.97
C GLN A 39 8.78 21.84 4.38
N ALA A 40 10.03 22.32 4.53
CA ALA A 40 10.74 22.29 5.82
C ALA A 40 9.97 22.95 6.98
N ASN A 41 9.37 24.12 6.75
CA ASN A 41 8.57 24.82 7.76
C ASN A 41 7.34 24.01 8.18
N TYR A 42 6.66 23.38 7.21
CA TYR A 42 5.49 22.54 7.47
C TYR A 42 5.88 21.26 8.22
N ALA A 43 6.90 20.55 7.74
CA ALA A 43 7.46 19.36 8.37
C ALA A 43 7.90 19.63 9.82
N SER A 44 8.55 20.77 10.09
CA SER A 44 8.95 21.15 11.46
C SER A 44 7.75 21.37 12.39
N GLY A 45 6.66 21.92 11.88
CA GLY A 45 5.43 22.12 12.64
C GLY A 45 4.75 20.80 13.00
N ASN A 46 4.78 19.83 12.09
CA ASN A 46 4.26 18.47 12.29
C ASN A 46 5.14 17.67 13.27
N THR A 47 6.46 17.70 13.09
CA THR A 47 7.42 17.10 14.02
C THR A 47 7.26 17.64 15.45
N PHE A 48 6.96 18.94 15.59
CA PHE A 48 6.65 19.52 16.88
C PHE A 48 5.41 18.88 17.53
N LEU A 49 4.35 18.58 16.77
CA LEU A 49 3.15 17.94 17.32
C LEU A 49 3.47 16.54 17.86
N ASP A 50 4.29 15.77 17.13
CA ASP A 50 4.75 14.44 17.55
C ASP A 50 5.51 14.50 18.89
N ALA A 51 6.41 15.48 19.01
CA ALA A 51 7.16 15.72 20.24
C ALA A 51 6.28 16.27 21.37
N PHE A 52 5.32 17.13 21.04
CA PHE A 52 4.41 17.74 22.00
C PHE A 52 3.50 16.70 22.64
N ALA A 53 2.97 15.74 21.88
CA ALA A 53 2.16 14.68 22.46
C ALA A 53 2.97 13.82 23.44
N GLN A 54 4.23 13.52 23.14
CA GLN A 54 5.13 12.84 24.08
C GLN A 54 5.34 13.67 25.36
N TYR A 55 5.59 14.97 25.21
CA TYR A 55 5.72 15.89 26.34
C TYR A 55 4.46 15.90 27.21
N ARG A 56 3.28 16.08 26.61
CA ARG A 56 2.00 16.17 27.32
C ARG A 56 1.64 14.85 28.01
N ASN A 57 1.84 13.71 27.34
CA ASN A 57 1.68 12.39 27.96
C ASN A 57 2.68 12.17 29.11
N GLY A 58 3.89 12.72 29.03
CA GLY A 58 4.87 12.71 30.12
C GLY A 58 4.44 13.48 31.37
N LEU A 59 3.46 14.39 31.23
CA LEU A 59 2.80 15.07 32.34
C LEU A 59 1.57 14.29 32.88
N GLY A 60 1.29 13.11 32.33
CA GLY A 60 0.07 12.35 32.62
C GLY A 60 -1.19 12.96 32.01
N LEU A 61 -1.05 13.81 30.99
CA LEU A 61 -2.16 14.45 30.30
C LEU A 61 -2.36 13.85 28.91
N GLU A 62 -3.61 13.67 28.51
CA GLU A 62 -3.91 12.98 27.26
C GLU A 62 -3.49 13.78 26.02
N ALA A 63 -2.79 13.09 25.11
CA ALA A 63 -2.47 13.56 23.77
C ALA A 63 -2.15 12.43 22.79
N SER A 64 -2.72 12.51 21.60
CA SER A 64 -2.45 11.59 20.49
C SER A 64 -2.17 12.39 19.21
N VAL A 65 -1.37 11.84 18.30
CA VAL A 65 -1.05 12.48 17.02
C VAL A 65 -1.33 11.51 15.88
N ILE A 66 -1.90 12.04 14.79
CA ILE A 66 -2.12 11.29 13.55
C ILE A 66 -1.31 11.96 12.44
N ASP A 67 -0.26 11.28 11.97
CA ASP A 67 0.55 11.67 10.82
C ASP A 67 -0.12 11.22 9.53
N ILE A 68 -0.89 12.14 8.94
CA ILE A 68 -1.70 11.82 7.77
C ILE A 68 -0.88 11.90 6.49
N GLY A 69 -1.03 10.86 5.67
CA GLY A 69 -0.54 10.81 4.29
C GLY A 69 -1.48 11.48 3.31
N ALA A 70 -1.48 10.98 2.07
CA ALA A 70 -2.30 11.54 1.00
C ALA A 70 -3.73 11.03 1.12
N VAL A 71 -4.66 11.82 1.67
CA VAL A 71 -6.06 11.41 1.75
C VAL A 71 -6.73 11.51 0.37
N GLU A 72 -7.33 10.41 -0.08
CA GLU A 72 -8.12 10.36 -1.30
C GLU A 72 -9.55 10.85 -1.06
N GLY A 73 -10.11 11.55 -2.05
CA GLY A 73 -11.53 11.90 -2.09
C GLY A 73 -11.96 13.05 -1.17
N VAL A 74 -11.16 13.47 -0.19
CA VAL A 74 -11.50 14.55 0.75
C VAL A 74 -10.30 15.45 1.11
N GLY A 75 -10.59 16.70 1.52
CA GLY A 75 -9.61 17.67 2.03
C GLY A 75 -8.76 18.39 0.97
N PHE A 76 -7.58 18.88 1.37
CA PHE A 76 -6.71 19.75 0.54
C PHE A 76 -6.34 19.13 -0.83
N ILE A 77 -6.30 17.80 -0.91
CA ILE A 77 -5.93 17.06 -2.12
C ILE A 77 -7.10 16.94 -3.10
N SER A 78 -8.35 16.80 -2.62
CA SER A 78 -9.54 16.79 -3.50
C SER A 78 -9.82 18.15 -4.11
N GLU A 79 -9.40 19.23 -3.46
CA GLU A 79 -9.51 20.61 -3.97
C GLU A 79 -8.52 20.92 -5.11
N HIS A 80 -7.52 20.06 -5.34
CA HIS A 80 -6.47 20.26 -6.35
C HIS A 80 -6.34 19.05 -7.29
N GLN A 81 -7.26 18.91 -8.25
CA GLN A 81 -7.38 17.77 -9.18
C GLN A 81 -6.07 17.36 -9.91
N GLY A 82 -5.17 18.30 -10.18
CA GLY A 82 -3.87 18.01 -10.81
C GLY A 82 -2.84 17.32 -9.91
N LEU A 83 -3.03 17.34 -8.58
CA LEU A 83 -2.13 16.72 -7.61
C LEU A 83 -2.36 15.19 -7.53
N MET A 84 -3.61 14.74 -7.70
CA MET A 84 -3.98 13.32 -7.59
C MET A 84 -3.33 12.43 -8.64
N GLY A 85 -3.23 12.89 -9.89
CA GLY A 85 -2.56 12.15 -10.97
C GLY A 85 -1.05 11.98 -10.74
N LYS A 86 -0.40 12.99 -10.14
CA LYS A 86 1.03 12.93 -9.76
C LYS A 86 1.26 12.07 -8.52
N MET A 87 0.31 12.01 -7.59
CA MET A 87 0.41 11.17 -6.39
C MET A 87 0.24 9.69 -6.71
N LYS A 88 -0.72 9.31 -7.56
CA LYS A 88 -0.86 7.92 -8.04
C LYS A 88 0.38 7.39 -8.75
N THR A 89 1.11 8.25 -9.47
CA THR A 89 2.37 7.91 -10.14
C THR A 89 3.60 7.99 -9.24
N SER A 90 3.50 8.60 -8.06
CA SER A 90 4.63 8.78 -7.15
C SER A 90 4.94 7.55 -6.29
N GLY A 91 4.05 6.56 -6.27
CA GLY A 91 4.20 5.34 -5.49
C GLY A 91 3.89 5.51 -4.00
N PHE A 92 3.27 6.61 -3.57
CA PHE A 92 2.73 6.73 -2.22
C PHE A 92 1.41 5.95 -2.10
N LYS A 93 1.23 5.21 -1.01
CA LYS A 93 -0.07 4.65 -0.65
C LYS A 93 -1.00 5.81 -0.25
N SER A 94 -2.18 5.84 -0.84
CA SER A 94 -3.25 6.74 -0.43
C SER A 94 -3.86 6.33 0.91
N VAL A 95 -4.50 7.30 1.57
CA VAL A 95 -5.29 7.10 2.77
C VAL A 95 -6.75 7.29 2.39
N THR A 96 -7.59 6.32 2.69
CA THR A 96 -9.04 6.45 2.53
C THR A 96 -9.64 7.28 3.67
N GLU A 97 -10.83 7.86 3.45
CA GLU A 97 -11.55 8.55 4.51
C GLU A 97 -11.83 7.61 5.70
N GLN A 98 -12.20 6.36 5.45
CA GLN A 98 -12.45 5.37 6.49
C GLN A 98 -11.20 5.08 7.32
N GLU A 99 -10.04 4.89 6.69
CA GLU A 99 -8.77 4.70 7.41
C GLU A 99 -8.44 5.88 8.34
N LEU A 100 -8.76 7.11 7.92
CA LEU A 100 -8.60 8.30 8.75
C LEU A 100 -9.57 8.31 9.94
N LEU A 101 -10.84 8.01 9.71
CA LEU A 101 -11.87 7.95 10.76
C LEU A 101 -11.55 6.86 11.79
N ASP A 102 -11.13 5.68 11.34
CA ASP A 102 -10.74 4.57 12.21
C ASP A 102 -9.52 4.95 13.06
N ALA A 103 -8.50 5.57 12.47
CA ALA A 103 -7.34 6.05 13.21
C ALA A 103 -7.70 7.12 14.23
N MET A 104 -8.66 7.99 13.91
CA MET A 104 -9.15 9.01 14.81
C MET A 104 -9.86 8.39 16.01
N ALA A 105 -10.72 7.39 15.79
CA ALA A 105 -11.34 6.62 16.86
C ALA A 105 -10.29 5.94 17.74
N VAL A 106 -9.30 5.25 17.14
CA VAL A 106 -8.20 4.63 17.90
C VAL A 106 -7.42 5.66 18.71
N ALA A 107 -7.11 6.83 18.13
CA ALA A 107 -6.37 7.89 18.80
C ALA A 107 -7.13 8.49 20.00
N MET A 108 -8.46 8.49 19.97
CA MET A 108 -9.30 8.92 21.10
C MET A 108 -9.35 7.86 22.21
N PHE A 109 -9.31 6.57 21.87
CA PHE A 109 -9.44 5.47 22.85
C PHE A 109 -8.13 4.90 23.38
N VAL A 110 -6.97 5.28 22.82
CA VAL A 110 -5.67 4.70 23.19
C VAL A 110 -5.35 4.89 24.67
N HIS A 111 -5.82 5.97 25.27
CA HIS A 111 -5.62 6.32 26.68
C HIS A 111 -6.67 5.70 27.62
N SER A 112 -7.80 5.25 27.08
CA SER A 112 -8.87 4.59 27.86
C SER A 112 -8.48 3.19 28.36
N ARG A 113 -7.28 2.70 28.01
CA ARG A 113 -6.75 1.43 28.51
C ARG A 113 -5.56 1.73 29.42
N PRO A 114 -5.51 1.18 30.65
CA PRO A 114 -4.31 1.28 31.47
C PRO A 114 -3.16 0.67 30.67
N PHE A 115 -2.23 1.52 30.24
CA PHE A 115 -1.01 1.09 29.56
C PHE A 115 -0.22 0.29 30.58
N LYS A 116 -0.39 -1.04 30.61
CA LYS A 116 0.59 -1.92 31.27
C LYS A 116 1.88 -1.63 30.54
N GLN A 117 2.77 -0.85 31.19
CA GLN A 117 4.15 -0.64 30.76
C GLN A 117 4.65 -1.97 30.20
N LEU A 118 4.87 -2.03 28.88
CA LEU A 118 5.54 -3.19 28.33
C LEU A 118 6.87 -3.28 29.08
N PRO A 119 7.26 -4.47 29.58
CA PRO A 119 8.52 -4.63 30.26
C PRO A 119 9.60 -4.04 29.37
N THR A 120 10.38 -3.13 29.95
CA THR A 120 11.50 -2.44 29.32
C THR A 120 12.60 -3.47 29.03
N SER A 121 12.37 -4.33 28.03
CA SER A 121 13.44 -5.06 27.41
C SER A 121 14.28 -4.04 26.65
N VAL A 122 15.55 -3.99 27.03
CA VAL A 122 16.54 -3.10 26.43
C VAL A 122 16.74 -3.55 24.99
N GLY A 123 16.09 -2.86 24.04
CA GLY A 123 16.25 -3.09 22.61
C GLY A 123 15.02 -2.61 21.83
N PHE A 124 15.19 -1.63 20.94
CA PHE A 124 14.23 -1.02 19.98
C PHE A 124 12.78 -0.69 20.43
N ALA A 125 12.10 -1.54 21.19
CA ALA A 125 10.76 -1.37 21.76
C ALA A 125 10.62 -0.17 22.69
N SER A 126 11.71 0.32 23.30
CA SER A 126 11.68 1.53 24.15
C SER A 126 11.45 2.86 23.38
N ARG A 127 11.36 2.80 22.04
CA ARG A 127 11.16 3.98 21.17
C ARG A 127 9.80 4.03 20.48
N ILE A 128 8.90 3.10 20.81
CA ILE A 128 7.54 3.09 20.26
C ILE A 128 6.71 4.09 21.08
N VAL A 129 6.32 5.19 20.44
CA VAL A 129 5.39 6.15 21.02
C VAL A 129 3.98 5.63 20.76
N ALA A 130 3.34 5.07 21.77
CA ALA A 130 2.05 4.38 21.64
C ALA A 130 0.92 5.25 21.06
N ASN A 131 1.04 6.57 21.19
CA ASN A 131 -0.02 7.54 20.89
C ASN A 131 0.25 8.32 19.59
N THR A 132 1.18 7.84 18.76
CA THR A 132 1.49 8.41 17.44
C THR A 132 1.13 7.40 16.36
N PHE A 133 0.20 7.78 15.48
CA PHE A 133 -0.34 6.93 14.43
C PHE A 133 0.08 7.45 13.07
N VAL A 134 0.61 6.59 12.22
CA VAL A 134 1.08 6.94 10.88
C VAL A 134 0.15 6.33 9.83
N LEU A 135 -0.45 7.17 8.99
CA LEU A 135 -1.36 6.73 7.93
C LEU A 135 -0.77 6.98 6.54
N GLY A 136 -0.91 5.99 5.65
CA GLY A 136 -0.46 6.12 4.27
C GLY A 136 1.06 6.03 4.07
N LEU A 137 1.82 5.63 5.10
CA LEU A 137 3.24 5.29 4.93
C LEU A 137 3.35 3.89 4.33
N GLY A 138 3.35 3.83 3.00
CA GLY A 138 3.55 2.61 2.24
C GLY A 138 3.70 2.91 0.76
N SER A 139 4.13 1.92 -0.01
CA SER A 139 4.25 2.07 -1.46
C SER A 139 3.31 1.15 -2.22
N SER A 140 2.56 1.72 -3.17
CA SER A 140 1.71 0.99 -4.11
C SER A 140 2.48 0.41 -5.30
N VAL A 141 3.77 0.74 -5.41
CA VAL A 141 4.70 0.24 -6.43
C VAL A 141 5.89 -0.38 -5.72
N PRO A 142 6.46 -1.52 -6.18
CA PRO A 142 7.66 -2.08 -5.57
C PRO A 142 8.77 -1.04 -5.40
N LEU A 143 9.44 -1.02 -4.24
CA LEU A 143 10.51 -0.04 -3.96
C LEU A 143 11.71 -0.17 -4.91
N SER A 144 11.94 -1.38 -5.42
CA SER A 144 12.95 -1.70 -6.43
C SER A 144 12.61 -1.17 -7.83
N SER A 145 11.36 -0.80 -8.08
CA SER A 145 10.94 -0.32 -9.39
C SER A 145 11.60 1.00 -9.76
N SER A 146 12.07 1.09 -11.01
CA SER A 146 12.59 2.34 -11.59
C SER A 146 11.52 3.43 -11.70
N SER A 147 10.23 3.08 -11.69
CA SER A 147 9.11 4.02 -11.70
C SER A 147 8.74 4.55 -10.32
N ASN A 148 9.21 3.93 -9.23
CA ASN A 148 8.91 4.38 -7.87
C ASN A 148 9.56 5.75 -7.58
N ARG A 149 8.80 6.71 -7.05
CA ARG A 149 9.26 8.07 -6.71
C ARG A 149 9.11 8.39 -5.23
N ALA A 150 8.80 7.42 -4.37
CA ALA A 150 8.72 7.62 -2.93
C ALA A 150 10.07 8.15 -2.43
N ILE A 151 10.05 9.35 -1.85
CA ILE A 151 11.27 10.06 -1.39
C ILE A 151 12.04 9.26 -0.33
N TRP A 152 11.32 8.43 0.43
CA TRP A 152 11.84 7.61 1.52
C TRP A 152 12.34 6.23 1.06
N ARG A 153 12.22 5.87 -0.22
CA ARG A 153 12.59 4.54 -0.75
C ARG A 153 14.06 4.13 -0.52
N LYS A 154 14.94 5.12 -0.35
CA LYS A 154 16.39 4.94 -0.08
C LYS A 154 16.78 5.42 1.31
N ASP A 155 15.80 5.80 2.14
CA ASP A 155 16.06 6.31 3.47
C ASP A 155 16.46 5.16 4.40
N ARG A 156 17.63 5.26 5.02
CA ARG A 156 18.12 4.23 5.94
C ARG A 156 17.26 4.11 7.20
N ARG A 157 16.53 5.16 7.58
CA ARG A 157 15.57 5.13 8.69
C ARG A 157 14.42 4.15 8.42
N MET A 158 14.15 3.85 7.14
CA MET A 158 13.12 2.90 6.71
C MET A 158 13.63 1.47 6.58
N ALA A 159 14.81 1.14 7.13
CA ALA A 159 15.37 -0.21 7.05
C ALA A 159 14.41 -1.30 7.55
N ALA A 160 13.64 -1.05 8.63
CA ALA A 160 12.64 -2.00 9.10
C ALA A 160 11.55 -2.26 8.06
N TYR A 161 11.05 -1.21 7.38
CA TYR A 161 10.09 -1.34 6.29
C TYR A 161 10.70 -2.07 5.09
N HIS A 162 11.93 -1.71 4.70
CA HIS A 162 12.66 -2.39 3.62
C HIS A 162 12.86 -3.87 3.91
N ASN A 163 13.19 -4.23 5.16
CA ASN A 163 13.40 -5.61 5.56
C ASN A 163 12.08 -6.38 5.72
N ALA A 164 11.01 -5.73 6.19
CA ALA A 164 9.69 -6.35 6.28
C ALA A 164 9.09 -6.61 4.89
N THR A 165 9.33 -5.71 3.93
CA THR A 165 8.93 -5.90 2.53
C THR A 165 9.88 -6.78 1.74
N ALA A 166 11.14 -6.96 2.19
CA ALA A 166 12.06 -7.97 1.65
C ALA A 166 11.87 -9.37 2.26
N GLY A 167 11.37 -9.42 3.51
CA GLY A 167 11.03 -10.64 4.27
C GLY A 167 9.60 -11.11 4.04
N GLY A 168 8.71 -10.22 3.59
CA GLY A 168 7.70 -10.54 2.59
C GLY A 168 8.40 -10.82 1.27
N ALA A 169 9.29 -11.81 1.27
CA ALA A 169 9.57 -12.54 0.06
C ALA A 169 8.19 -12.83 -0.52
N ASP A 170 8.01 -12.41 -1.77
CA ASP A 170 7.20 -13.17 -2.70
C ASP A 170 7.07 -14.59 -2.16
N VAL A 171 5.85 -15.10 -1.97
CA VAL A 171 5.65 -16.54 -2.05
C VAL A 171 6.09 -16.87 -3.47
N ALA A 172 7.40 -17.04 -3.62
CA ALA A 172 8.18 -17.12 -4.83
C ALA A 172 8.13 -18.56 -5.30
N VAL A 173 6.91 -19.10 -5.34
CA VAL A 173 6.61 -20.41 -5.94
C VAL A 173 5.96 -20.20 -7.32
N SER A 174 5.65 -18.95 -7.70
CA SER A 174 5.04 -18.58 -8.99
C SER A 174 6.04 -17.91 -9.97
N ASN A 175 6.93 -17.05 -9.47
CA ASN A 175 7.79 -16.23 -10.32
C ASN A 175 9.03 -16.95 -10.89
N GLU A 176 9.43 -18.12 -10.37
CA GLU A 176 10.62 -18.84 -10.87
C GLU A 176 10.39 -19.47 -12.25
N THR A 177 9.16 -19.89 -12.58
CA THR A 177 8.87 -20.59 -13.84
C THR A 177 8.30 -19.64 -14.90
N LEU A 178 7.44 -18.70 -14.50
CA LEU A 178 6.73 -17.82 -15.44
C LEU A 178 7.64 -16.77 -16.10
N LYS A 179 8.50 -16.12 -15.31
CA LYS A 179 9.42 -15.09 -15.83
C LYS A 179 10.41 -15.62 -16.89
N PRO A 180 11.13 -16.75 -16.68
CA PRO A 180 12.00 -17.28 -17.73
C PRO A 180 11.21 -17.82 -18.93
N TYR A 181 10.00 -18.34 -18.73
CA TYR A 181 9.14 -18.76 -19.83
C TYR A 181 8.72 -17.58 -20.72
N LEU A 182 8.25 -16.48 -20.12
CA LEU A 182 7.90 -15.25 -20.86
C LEU A 182 9.13 -14.63 -21.56
N ALA A 183 10.31 -14.69 -20.95
CA ALA A 183 11.54 -14.26 -21.60
C ALA A 183 11.88 -15.13 -22.82
N SER A 184 11.70 -16.45 -22.71
CA SER A 184 11.89 -17.40 -23.81
C SER A 184 10.85 -17.19 -24.92
N ALA A 185 9.59 -16.90 -24.56
CA ALA A 185 8.51 -16.63 -25.51
C ALA A 185 8.74 -15.35 -26.33
N ARG A 186 9.41 -14.35 -25.74
CA ARG A 186 9.83 -13.15 -26.47
C ARG A 186 10.96 -13.42 -27.46
N ALA A 187 11.84 -14.38 -27.15
CA ALA A 187 12.94 -14.78 -28.03
C ALA A 187 12.46 -15.73 -29.15
N ASP A 188 11.52 -16.61 -28.84
CA ASP A 188 10.89 -17.55 -29.76
C ASP A 188 9.38 -17.64 -29.51
N PRO A 189 8.56 -16.88 -30.26
CA PRO A 189 7.10 -16.89 -30.11
C PRO A 189 6.44 -18.23 -30.44
N SER A 190 7.14 -19.17 -31.09
CA SER A 190 6.55 -20.47 -31.45
C SER A 190 6.21 -21.32 -30.23
N ILE A 191 6.88 -21.09 -29.09
CA ILE A 191 6.61 -21.82 -27.84
C ILE A 191 5.21 -21.55 -27.28
N LEU A 192 4.63 -20.39 -27.59
CA LEU A 192 3.27 -20.02 -27.19
C LEU A 192 2.19 -20.83 -27.94
N ARG A 193 2.54 -21.47 -29.05
CA ARG A 193 1.64 -22.39 -29.79
C ARG A 193 1.55 -23.77 -29.16
N SER A 194 2.38 -24.06 -28.15
CA SER A 194 2.34 -25.33 -27.44
C SER A 194 1.08 -25.45 -26.59
N ALA A 195 0.57 -26.67 -26.44
CA ALA A 195 -0.53 -26.97 -25.51
C ALA A 195 -0.13 -26.81 -24.02
N GLU A 196 1.15 -26.54 -23.75
CA GLU A 196 1.70 -26.34 -22.41
C GLU A 196 1.58 -24.88 -21.94
N ALA A 197 1.65 -23.91 -22.86
CA ALA A 197 1.59 -22.48 -22.50
C ALA A 197 0.28 -22.10 -21.78
N PRO A 198 -0.92 -22.49 -22.29
CA PRO A 198 -2.18 -22.17 -21.61
C PRO A 198 -2.28 -22.79 -20.22
N LYS A 199 -1.78 -24.02 -20.04
CA LYS A 199 -1.81 -24.74 -18.75
C LYS A 199 -0.90 -24.06 -17.72
N LEU A 200 0.29 -23.66 -18.15
CA LEU A 200 1.23 -22.92 -17.31
C LEU A 200 0.61 -21.59 -16.86
N PHE A 201 0.05 -20.82 -17.80
CA PHE A 201 -0.59 -19.55 -17.47
C PHE A 201 -1.81 -19.73 -16.54
N ALA A 202 -2.68 -20.71 -16.80
CA ALA A 202 -3.82 -21.01 -15.94
C ALA A 202 -3.38 -21.33 -14.49
N GLY A 203 -2.33 -22.13 -14.33
CA GLY A 203 -1.76 -22.45 -13.03
C GLY A 203 -1.23 -21.22 -12.30
N GLU A 204 -0.48 -20.35 -13.00
CA GLU A 204 0.10 -19.14 -12.40
C GLU A 204 -0.94 -18.07 -12.05
N ILE A 205 -1.94 -17.88 -12.90
CA ILE A 205 -3.10 -17.01 -12.61
C ILE A 205 -3.85 -17.55 -11.39
N GLY A 206 -4.04 -18.88 -11.32
CA GLY A 206 -4.68 -19.57 -10.21
C GLY A 206 -3.94 -19.41 -8.88
N LYS A 207 -2.62 -19.60 -8.86
CA LYS A 207 -1.78 -19.34 -7.68
C LYS A 207 -1.94 -17.90 -7.20
N LYS A 208 -1.88 -16.93 -8.13
CA LYS A 208 -2.05 -15.52 -7.77
C LYS A 208 -3.43 -15.24 -7.18
N LEU A 209 -4.48 -15.82 -7.75
CA LEU A 209 -5.84 -15.72 -7.22
C LEU A 209 -5.91 -16.27 -5.78
N PHE A 210 -5.32 -17.43 -5.52
CA PHE A 210 -5.32 -18.04 -4.18
C PHE A 210 -4.48 -17.24 -3.19
N ASP A 211 -3.37 -16.64 -3.60
CA ASP A 211 -2.59 -15.72 -2.78
C ASP A 211 -3.39 -14.48 -2.38
N LEU A 212 -4.19 -13.91 -3.30
CA LEU A 212 -5.08 -12.77 -3.01
C LEU A 212 -6.21 -13.15 -2.04
N LEU A 213 -6.67 -14.40 -2.10
CA LEU A 213 -7.72 -14.96 -1.24
C LEU A 213 -7.19 -15.55 0.08
N LEU A 214 -5.88 -15.56 0.29
CA LEU A 214 -5.21 -16.21 1.42
C LEU A 214 -5.57 -17.72 1.55
N LYS A 215 -5.74 -18.40 0.42
CA LYS A 215 -6.05 -19.84 0.33
C LYS A 215 -4.79 -20.68 0.04
N PRO A 216 -4.68 -21.92 0.56
CA PRO A 216 -3.57 -22.81 0.23
C PRO A 216 -3.62 -23.27 -1.24
N GLN A 217 -2.48 -23.19 -1.94
CA GLN A 217 -2.38 -23.48 -3.38
C GLN A 217 -2.59 -24.97 -3.74
N GLU A 218 -2.57 -25.86 -2.75
CA GLU A 218 -2.78 -27.31 -2.91
C GLU A 218 -4.24 -27.65 -3.32
N GLU A 219 -5.17 -26.72 -3.09
CA GLU A 219 -6.59 -26.86 -3.46
C GLU A 219 -6.90 -26.29 -4.86
N LEU A 220 -5.89 -25.84 -5.61
CA LEU A 220 -6.09 -25.19 -6.90
C LEU A 220 -6.63 -26.18 -7.95
N ASN A 221 -7.84 -25.90 -8.45
CA ASN A 221 -8.44 -26.62 -9.57
C ASN A 221 -8.76 -25.64 -10.72
N THR A 222 -8.03 -25.75 -11.82
CA THR A 222 -8.12 -24.81 -12.96
C THR A 222 -9.40 -24.97 -13.79
N SER A 223 -10.10 -26.10 -13.65
CA SER A 223 -11.30 -26.41 -14.42
C SER A 223 -12.59 -25.90 -13.74
N LEU A 224 -12.51 -25.43 -12.49
CA LEU A 224 -13.67 -24.88 -11.79
C LEU A 224 -14.06 -23.49 -12.32
N PRO A 225 -15.35 -23.11 -12.21
CA PRO A 225 -15.79 -21.76 -12.47
C PRO A 225 -15.04 -20.74 -11.60
N LEU A 226 -14.65 -19.59 -12.18
CA LEU A 226 -13.91 -18.56 -11.44
C LEU A 226 -14.65 -18.04 -10.20
N VAL A 227 -15.98 -17.95 -10.28
CA VAL A 227 -16.83 -17.55 -9.16
C VAL A 227 -16.72 -18.53 -7.99
N ASP A 228 -16.67 -19.83 -8.28
CA ASP A 228 -16.55 -20.89 -7.26
C ASP A 228 -15.15 -20.91 -6.63
N LEU A 229 -14.14 -20.46 -7.36
CA LEU A 229 -12.79 -20.27 -6.85
C LEU A 229 -12.67 -19.04 -5.92
N GLY A 230 -13.64 -18.13 -5.97
CA GLY A 230 -13.70 -16.91 -5.14
C GLY A 230 -13.31 -15.63 -5.88
N LEU A 231 -13.32 -15.62 -7.21
CA LEU A 231 -13.09 -14.40 -7.97
C LEU A 231 -14.35 -13.51 -7.93
N ASP A 232 -14.30 -12.47 -7.10
CA ASP A 232 -15.30 -11.41 -7.04
C ASP A 232 -14.82 -10.11 -7.74
N SER A 233 -15.68 -9.09 -7.77
CA SER A 233 -15.37 -7.80 -8.41
C SER A 233 -14.17 -7.07 -7.81
N LEU A 234 -13.88 -7.25 -6.52
CA LEU A 234 -12.74 -6.60 -5.85
C LEU A 234 -11.44 -7.35 -6.14
N VAL A 235 -11.46 -8.67 -5.97
CA VAL A 235 -10.31 -9.54 -6.25
C VAL A 235 -9.95 -9.50 -7.73
N ALA A 236 -10.94 -9.35 -8.62
CA ALA A 236 -10.70 -9.16 -10.05
C ALA A 236 -9.96 -7.85 -10.38
N LEU A 237 -10.13 -6.78 -9.61
CA LEU A 237 -9.37 -5.55 -9.80
C LEU A 237 -7.88 -5.75 -9.49
N GLU A 238 -7.58 -6.45 -8.40
CA GLU A 238 -6.21 -6.76 -7.97
C GLU A 238 -5.55 -7.77 -8.93
N LEU A 239 -6.29 -8.80 -9.34
CA LEU A 239 -5.81 -9.81 -10.30
C LEU A 239 -5.53 -9.16 -11.66
N ARG A 240 -6.39 -8.23 -12.10
CA ARG A 240 -6.17 -7.42 -13.32
C ARG A 240 -4.92 -6.55 -13.22
N ALA A 241 -4.68 -5.91 -12.07
CA ALA A 241 -3.49 -5.09 -11.87
C ALA A 241 -2.21 -5.93 -12.00
N TRP A 242 -2.20 -7.12 -11.39
CA TRP A 242 -1.11 -8.09 -11.53
C TRP A 242 -0.97 -8.60 -12.97
N TRP A 243 -2.08 -8.94 -13.64
CA TRP A 243 -2.09 -9.40 -15.03
C TRP A 243 -1.34 -8.46 -15.96
N LYS A 244 -1.67 -7.16 -15.88
CA LYS A 244 -1.01 -6.13 -16.69
C LYS A 244 0.50 -6.07 -16.44
N GLN A 245 0.93 -6.25 -15.20
CA GLN A 245 2.35 -6.25 -14.84
C GLN A 245 3.10 -7.45 -15.41
N VAL A 246 2.45 -8.62 -15.47
CA VAL A 246 3.06 -9.88 -15.90
C VAL A 246 3.03 -10.03 -17.41
N PHE A 247 1.84 -9.92 -18.01
CA PHE A 247 1.62 -10.21 -19.43
C PHE A 247 1.78 -8.98 -20.33
N SER A 248 1.92 -7.78 -19.75
CA SER A 248 2.15 -6.52 -20.49
C SER A 248 1.00 -6.09 -21.43
N PHE A 249 -0.20 -6.64 -21.27
CA PHE A 249 -1.42 -6.17 -21.94
C PHE A 249 -2.60 -6.06 -20.96
N ASP A 250 -3.64 -5.36 -21.39
CA ASP A 250 -4.83 -5.10 -20.58
C ASP A 250 -5.94 -6.12 -20.84
N ILE A 251 -6.64 -6.52 -19.77
CA ILE A 251 -7.93 -7.21 -19.80
C ILE A 251 -8.90 -6.42 -18.93
N THR A 252 -10.19 -6.34 -19.28
CA THR A 252 -11.19 -5.69 -18.42
C THR A 252 -11.68 -6.64 -17.32
N VAL A 253 -12.21 -6.08 -16.22
CA VAL A 253 -12.81 -6.89 -15.15
C VAL A 253 -14.00 -7.72 -15.67
N LEU A 254 -14.81 -7.13 -16.56
CA LEU A 254 -15.96 -7.82 -17.12
C LEU A 254 -15.55 -8.99 -18.02
N GLU A 255 -14.51 -8.80 -18.84
CA GLU A 255 -13.94 -9.90 -19.65
C GLU A 255 -13.36 -10.99 -18.75
N MET A 256 -12.60 -10.62 -17.71
CA MET A 256 -12.00 -11.58 -16.77
C MET A 256 -13.07 -12.41 -16.04
N LEU A 257 -14.14 -11.78 -15.55
CA LEU A 257 -15.26 -12.47 -14.91
C LEU A 257 -16.09 -13.29 -15.91
N GLY A 258 -16.14 -12.86 -17.17
CA GLY A 258 -16.82 -13.56 -18.27
C GLY A 258 -16.05 -14.77 -18.79
N MET A 259 -14.75 -14.87 -18.51
CA MET A 259 -13.94 -16.04 -18.85
C MET A 259 -14.23 -17.14 -17.82
N GLY A 260 -15.00 -18.15 -18.20
CA GLY A 260 -15.60 -19.08 -17.23
C GLY A 260 -14.64 -19.78 -16.26
N SER A 261 -13.39 -20.06 -16.64
CA SER A 261 -12.41 -20.78 -15.83
C SER A 261 -10.99 -20.25 -15.98
N LEU A 262 -10.07 -20.72 -15.12
CA LEU A 262 -8.66 -20.40 -15.20
C LEU A 262 -8.01 -20.92 -16.50
N GLU A 263 -8.50 -22.03 -17.04
CA GLU A 263 -8.05 -22.56 -18.34
C GLU A 263 -8.34 -21.58 -19.48
N THR A 264 -9.53 -20.99 -19.52
CA THR A 264 -9.91 -20.00 -20.53
C THR A 264 -9.08 -18.73 -20.41
N LEU A 265 -8.79 -18.30 -19.17
CA LEU A 265 -7.87 -17.18 -18.91
C LEU A 265 -6.44 -17.50 -19.38
N GLY A 266 -5.95 -18.71 -19.09
CA GLY A 266 -4.63 -19.15 -19.53
C GLY A 266 -4.51 -19.20 -21.07
N GLN A 267 -5.55 -19.68 -21.75
CA GLN A 267 -5.60 -19.68 -23.22
C GLN A 267 -5.61 -18.26 -23.78
N HIS A 268 -6.43 -17.38 -23.22
CA HIS A 268 -6.48 -15.98 -23.64
C HIS A 268 -5.11 -15.29 -23.48
N ALA A 269 -4.39 -15.57 -22.39
CA ALA A 269 -3.04 -15.07 -22.19
C ALA A 269 -2.06 -15.53 -23.27
N ALA A 270 -2.12 -16.81 -23.67
CA ALA A 270 -1.27 -17.35 -24.73
C ALA A 270 -1.58 -16.73 -26.10
N ASP A 271 -2.86 -16.57 -26.42
CA ASP A 271 -3.31 -16.04 -27.72
C ASP A 271 -2.92 -14.57 -27.90
N GLU A 272 -3.13 -13.72 -26.88
CA GLU A 272 -2.78 -12.30 -26.93
C GLU A 272 -1.27 -12.08 -26.99
N LEU A 273 -0.48 -12.88 -26.24
CA LEU A 273 0.98 -12.82 -26.33
C LEU A 273 1.48 -13.24 -27.72
N LEU A 274 0.88 -14.27 -28.32
CA LEU A 274 1.24 -14.73 -29.66
C LEU A 274 0.88 -13.67 -30.71
N LYS A 275 -0.28 -13.03 -30.56
CA LYS A 275 -0.73 -11.94 -31.43
C LYS A 275 0.22 -10.74 -31.35
N ALA A 276 0.54 -10.29 -30.14
CA ALA A 276 1.50 -9.20 -29.92
C ALA A 276 2.90 -9.50 -30.47
N ALA A 277 3.31 -10.78 -30.52
CA ALA A 277 4.60 -11.19 -31.07
C ALA A 277 4.61 -11.36 -32.61
N THR A 278 3.43 -11.43 -33.25
CA THR A 278 3.30 -11.65 -34.70
C THR A 278 2.83 -10.41 -35.47
N GLU A 279 2.30 -9.39 -34.78
CA GLU A 279 2.00 -8.10 -35.39
C GLU A 279 3.28 -7.27 -35.58
N PRO A 280 3.61 -6.82 -36.81
CA PRO A 280 4.76 -5.96 -37.04
C PRO A 280 4.53 -4.57 -36.42
N GLU A 281 5.52 -4.04 -35.69
CA GLU A 281 5.53 -2.65 -35.21
C GLU A 281 5.33 -1.69 -36.40
N VAL A 282 4.13 -1.15 -36.56
CA VAL A 282 3.89 -0.01 -37.43
C VAL A 282 4.50 1.21 -36.74
N HIS A 283 5.77 1.49 -37.05
CA HIS A 283 6.42 2.75 -36.68
C HIS A 283 5.65 3.94 -37.26
N GLY A 284 4.93 4.65 -36.40
CA GLY A 284 4.38 5.97 -36.71
C GLY A 284 5.50 6.97 -36.94
N SER A 285 5.55 7.52 -38.15
CA SER A 285 6.31 8.71 -38.53
C SER A 285 5.62 9.98 -38.02
#